data_AF-A0A957Z798-F1
#
_entry.id   AF-A0A957Z798-F1
#
_cell.length_a   1.000
_cell.length_b   1.000
_cell.length_c   1.000
_cell.angle_alpha   90.00
_cell.angle_beta   90.00
_cell.angle_gamma   90.00
#
_symmetry.space_group_name_H-M   'P 1'
#
loop_
_entity.id
_entity.type
_entity.pdbx_description
1 polymer ?
#
loop_
_entity_poly.entity_id
_entity_poly.type
_entity_poly.pdbx_seq_one_letter_code
_entity_poly.pdbx_strand_id
1 'polypeptide(L)'
;MNISDKGYANPDALVSTEWVAAHGSDPSIRLVESNEDILLYEVGHIPGAVKVDWHVDLNDPVVRDYISKPQFEALMSRLGIANDTTVVFYGDKNNWWATYAYWVFQLFGHTNA
;
A
#
# COMPACT_ATOMS: atom_id res chain seq x y z
N MET A 1 11.18 -11.05 -16.41
CA MET A 1 10.12 -12.05 -16.64
C MET A 1 8.82 -11.41 -16.24
N ASN A 2 7.83 -11.38 -17.13
CA ASN A 2 6.59 -10.66 -16.84
C ASN A 2 5.76 -11.43 -15.80
N ILE A 3 5.06 -10.70 -14.93
CA ILE A 3 4.18 -11.31 -13.91
C ILE A 3 3.07 -12.16 -14.57
N SER A 4 2.57 -11.72 -15.73
CA SER A 4 1.58 -12.43 -16.55
C SER A 4 1.97 -13.87 -16.90
N ASP A 5 3.26 -14.15 -17.00
CA ASP A 5 3.76 -15.43 -17.49
C ASP A 5 3.97 -16.46 -16.36
N LYS A 6 3.72 -16.06 -15.10
CA LYS A 6 3.97 -16.91 -13.92
C LYS A 6 2.80 -17.84 -13.56
N GLY A 7 1.68 -17.76 -14.27
CA GLY A 7 0.52 -18.64 -14.05
C GLY A 7 -0.27 -18.35 -12.78
N TYR A 8 -0.22 -17.11 -12.26
CA TYR A 8 -1.08 -16.69 -11.15
C TYR A 8 -2.54 -16.63 -11.59
N ALA A 9 -3.45 -16.95 -10.67
CA ALA A 9 -4.89 -16.83 -10.91
C ALA A 9 -5.33 -15.36 -11.09
N ASN A 10 -4.63 -14.43 -10.43
CA ASN A 10 -4.82 -12.99 -10.58
C ASN A 10 -3.44 -12.31 -10.72
N PRO A 11 -2.90 -12.23 -11.96
CA PRO A 11 -1.60 -11.59 -12.19
C PRO A 11 -1.67 -10.06 -12.06
N ASP A 12 -2.86 -9.45 -12.15
CA ASP A 12 -3.02 -7.99 -12.14
C ASP A 12 -2.82 -7.39 -10.74
N ALA A 13 -2.94 -8.19 -9.68
CA ALA A 13 -2.65 -7.79 -8.29
C ALA A 13 -1.15 -7.76 -7.95
N LEU A 14 -0.27 -7.94 -8.93
CA LEU A 14 1.19 -7.96 -8.74
C LEU A 14 1.88 -7.16 -9.83
N VAL A 15 2.80 -6.30 -9.42
CA VAL A 15 3.71 -5.57 -10.33
C VAL A 15 5.15 -5.98 -10.09
N SER A 16 5.99 -5.85 -11.12
CA SER A 16 7.44 -6.08 -10.98
C SER A 16 8.16 -4.80 -10.54
N THR A 17 9.38 -4.95 -10.03
CA THR A 17 10.25 -3.81 -9.70
C THR A 17 10.58 -2.94 -10.92
N GLU A 18 10.72 -3.56 -12.10
CA GLU A 18 10.93 -2.83 -13.35
C GLU A 18 9.68 -2.03 -13.73
N TRP A 19 8.49 -2.57 -13.49
CA TRP A 19 7.24 -1.84 -13.71
C TRP A 19 7.16 -0.62 -12.79
N VAL A 20 7.49 -0.78 -11.50
CA VAL A 20 7.52 0.35 -10.54
C VAL A 20 8.55 1.40 -10.95
N ALA A 21 9.73 1.00 -11.39
CA ALA A 21 10.74 1.94 -11.88
C ALA A 21 10.29 2.75 -13.12
N ALA A 22 9.44 2.16 -13.96
CA ALA A 22 8.92 2.80 -15.18
C ALA A 22 7.67 3.66 -14.95
N HIS A 23 6.82 3.34 -13.95
CA HIS A 23 5.50 3.96 -13.77
C HIS A 23 5.29 4.61 -12.41
N GLY A 24 6.16 4.38 -11.42
CA GLY A 24 5.95 4.82 -10.03
C GLY A 24 5.89 6.34 -9.82
N SER A 25 6.23 7.13 -10.83
CA SER A 25 6.10 8.59 -10.85
C SER A 25 4.83 9.09 -11.56
N ASP A 26 3.98 8.19 -12.07
CA ASP A 26 2.68 8.54 -12.66
C ASP A 26 1.76 9.12 -11.58
N PRO A 27 1.11 10.27 -11.81
CA PRO A 27 0.21 10.88 -10.83
C PRO A 27 -1.03 10.04 -10.49
N SER A 28 -1.38 9.04 -11.30
CA SER A 28 -2.47 8.09 -11.04
C SER A 28 -2.05 6.90 -10.17
N ILE A 29 -0.76 6.76 -9.85
CA ILE A 29 -0.20 5.68 -9.04
C ILE A 29 0.27 6.23 -7.70
N ARG A 30 0.00 5.49 -6.61
CA ARG A 30 0.55 5.78 -5.29
C ARG A 30 1.30 4.60 -4.72
N LEU A 31 2.60 4.78 -4.49
CA LEU A 31 3.42 3.78 -3.80
C LEU A 31 3.23 3.91 -2.29
N VAL A 32 2.90 2.82 -1.61
CA VAL A 32 2.71 2.74 -0.16
C VAL A 32 3.75 1.78 0.42
N GLU A 33 4.60 2.30 1.30
CA GLU A 33 5.53 1.51 2.10
C GLU A 33 4.89 1.16 3.46
N SER A 34 4.80 -0.12 3.78
CA SER A 34 4.36 -0.58 5.10
C SER A 34 5.24 -1.72 5.59
N ASN A 35 5.95 -1.46 6.70
CA ASN A 35 6.98 -2.33 7.26
C ASN A 35 6.61 -2.81 8.66
N GLU A 36 7.27 -3.88 9.11
CA GLU A 36 7.27 -4.23 10.53
C GLU A 36 8.07 -3.20 11.34
N ASP A 37 9.26 -2.86 10.86
CA ASP A 37 10.05 -1.77 11.42
C ASP A 37 9.57 -0.43 10.87
N ILE A 38 8.79 0.27 11.69
CA ILE A 38 8.21 1.56 11.31
C ILE A 38 9.27 2.63 11.03
N LEU A 39 10.50 2.52 11.56
CA LEU A 39 11.54 3.53 11.37
C LEU A 39 12.30 3.36 10.05
N LEU A 40 12.07 2.27 9.32
CA LEU A 40 12.82 1.94 8.11
C LEU A 40 12.55 2.93 6.96
N TYR A 41 11.31 3.43 6.86
CA TYR A 41 10.92 4.39 5.82
C TYR A 41 11.78 5.67 5.87
N GLU A 42 12.07 6.17 7.08
CA GLU A 42 12.84 7.39 7.29
C GLU A 42 14.33 7.24 6.92
N VAL A 43 14.84 6.00 6.87
CA VAL A 43 16.21 5.70 6.43
C VAL A 43 16.36 5.85 4.92
N GLY A 44 15.29 5.57 4.18
CA GLY A 44 15.23 5.74 2.73
C GLY A 44 14.11 4.89 2.13
N HIS A 45 13.38 5.47 1.17
CA HIS A 45 12.22 4.86 0.53
C HIS A 45 12.21 5.17 -0.98
N ILE A 46 11.33 4.50 -1.73
CA ILE A 46 11.17 4.77 -3.16
C ILE A 46 10.69 6.22 -3.34
N PRO A 47 11.28 7.03 -4.27
CA PRO A 47 10.87 8.41 -4.48
C PRO A 47 9.36 8.55 -4.70
N GLY A 48 8.74 9.43 -3.92
CA GLY A 48 7.31 9.69 -3.99
C GLY A 48 6.43 8.70 -3.22
N ALA A 49 6.99 7.62 -2.64
CA ALA A 49 6.23 6.73 -1.76
C ALA A 49 5.70 7.46 -0.52
N VAL A 50 4.68 6.87 0.11
CA VAL A 50 4.18 7.28 1.42
C VAL A 50 4.26 6.14 2.40
N LYS A 51 4.48 6.48 3.66
CA LYS A 51 4.43 5.55 4.77
C LYS A 51 2.99 5.29 5.21
N VAL A 52 2.65 4.02 5.39
CA VAL A 52 1.50 3.56 6.17
C VAL A 52 2.02 2.74 7.34
N ASP A 53 1.90 3.30 8.54
CA ASP A 53 2.23 2.61 9.77
C ASP A 53 1.04 1.76 10.20
N TRP A 54 1.22 0.44 10.20
CA TRP A 54 0.14 -0.50 10.49
C TRP A 54 -0.48 -0.26 11.87
N HIS A 55 0.30 0.21 12.85
CA HIS A 55 -0.17 0.37 14.21
C HIS A 55 -0.97 1.67 14.39
N VAL A 56 -0.43 2.81 13.93
CA VAL A 56 -1.08 4.11 14.17
C VAL A 56 -2.07 4.52 13.08
N ASP A 57 -1.89 4.06 11.84
CA ASP A 57 -2.76 4.46 10.72
C ASP A 57 -3.94 3.52 10.52
N LEU A 58 -3.81 2.22 10.85
CA LEU A 58 -4.80 1.22 10.46
C LEU A 58 -5.61 0.62 11.63
N ASN A 59 -5.24 0.89 12.88
CA ASN A 59 -5.93 0.36 14.06
C ASN A 59 -6.60 1.46 14.89
N ASP A 60 -7.72 1.12 15.53
CA ASP A 60 -8.34 1.97 16.54
C ASP A 60 -7.36 2.14 17.74
N PRO A 61 -7.20 3.36 18.29
CA PRO A 61 -6.21 3.61 19.33
C PRO A 61 -6.57 3.01 20.71
N VAL A 62 -7.79 2.52 20.90
CA VAL A 62 -8.28 2.03 22.21
C VAL A 62 -8.79 0.60 22.11
N VAL A 63 -9.60 0.30 21.10
CA VAL A 63 -10.22 -1.00 20.89
C VAL A 63 -9.37 -1.83 19.93
N ARG A 64 -9.36 -3.14 20.12
CA ARG A 64 -8.71 -4.08 19.19
C ARG A 64 -9.59 -4.27 17.94
N ASP A 65 -9.67 -3.23 17.12
CA ASP A 65 -10.36 -3.21 15.83
C ASP A 65 -9.63 -2.28 14.86
N TYR A 66 -9.99 -2.34 13.57
CA TYR A 66 -9.49 -1.40 12.57
C TYR A 66 -10.11 -0.02 12.76
N ILE A 67 -9.47 1.00 12.16
CA ILE A 67 -10.04 2.35 12.11
C ILE A 67 -11.43 2.36 11.44
N SER A 68 -12.26 3.35 11.77
CA SER A 68 -13.55 3.55 11.11
C SER A 68 -13.42 4.05 9.67
N LYS A 69 -14.48 3.93 8.88
CA LYS A 69 -14.53 4.45 7.50
C LYS A 69 -14.15 5.95 7.40
N PRO A 70 -14.67 6.88 8.22
CA PRO A 70 -14.25 8.28 8.17
C PRO A 70 -12.75 8.49 8.46
N GLN A 71 -12.17 7.69 9.35
CA GLN A 71 -10.72 7.73 9.61
C GLN A 71 -9.94 7.23 8.40
N PHE A 72 -10.44 6.19 7.71
CA PHE A 72 -9.81 5.67 6.50
C PHE A 72 -9.87 6.70 5.36
N GLU A 73 -11.02 7.37 5.17
CA GLU A 73 -11.17 8.47 4.20
C GLU A 73 -10.22 9.63 4.50
N ALA A 74 -10.03 9.97 5.77
CA ALA A 74 -9.06 10.98 6.21
C ALA A 74 -7.61 10.54 5.95
N LEU A 75 -7.28 9.26 6.18
CA LEU A 75 -5.99 8.68 5.85
C LEU A 75 -5.73 8.78 4.33
N MET A 76 -6.68 8.36 3.50
CA MET A 76 -6.54 8.43 2.03
C MET A 76 -6.31 9.86 1.56
N SER A 77 -7.07 10.81 2.11
CA SER A 77 -6.91 12.24 1.82
C SER A 77 -5.52 12.75 2.19
N ARG A 78 -4.97 12.35 3.34
CA ARG A 78 -3.61 12.70 3.77
C ARG A 78 -2.53 12.09 2.87
N LEU A 79 -2.75 10.87 2.40
CA LEU A 79 -1.80 10.15 1.55
C LEU A 79 -1.87 10.57 0.07
N GLY A 80 -2.90 11.32 -0.32
CA GLY A 80 -3.14 11.73 -1.71
C GLY A 80 -3.70 10.59 -2.57
N ILE A 81 -4.51 9.71 -1.99
CA ILE A 81 -5.13 8.56 -2.66
C ILE A 81 -6.60 8.89 -2.95
N ALA A 82 -6.95 8.96 -4.22
CA ALA A 82 -8.33 9.06 -4.68
C ALA A 82 -8.92 7.66 -4.90
N ASN A 83 -10.24 7.59 -5.15
CA ASN A 83 -10.92 6.31 -5.35
C ASN A 83 -10.44 5.54 -6.59
N ASP A 84 -9.93 6.25 -7.60
CA ASP A 84 -9.44 5.71 -8.87
C ASP A 84 -7.90 5.61 -8.93
N THR A 85 -7.19 6.03 -7.88
CA THR A 85 -5.74 5.85 -7.76
C THR A 85 -5.40 4.36 -7.77
N THR A 86 -4.33 3.98 -8.46
CA THR A 86 -3.74 2.63 -8.37
C THR A 86 -2.75 2.62 -7.21
N VAL A 87 -2.98 1.81 -6.18
CA VAL A 87 -2.10 1.78 -5.00
C VAL A 87 -1.20 0.56 -5.03
N VAL A 88 0.12 0.78 -5.00
CA VAL A 88 1.11 -0.30 -5.03
C VAL A 88 1.78 -0.41 -3.68
N PHE A 89 1.63 -1.58 -3.04
CA PHE A 89 2.16 -1.85 -1.71
C PHE A 89 3.52 -2.54 -1.78
N TYR A 90 4.47 -2.09 -0.95
CA TYR A 90 5.74 -2.77 -0.72
C TYR A 90 6.21 -2.61 0.72
N GLY A 91 7.10 -3.47 1.16
CA GLY A 91 7.68 -3.37 2.49
C GLY A 91 8.74 -4.42 2.76
N ASP A 92 9.28 -4.39 3.98
CA ASP A 92 10.27 -5.35 4.46
C ASP A 92 9.71 -6.78 4.59
N LYS A 93 10.61 -7.72 4.88
CA LYS A 93 10.28 -9.11 5.28
C LYS A 93 9.28 -9.80 4.33
N ASN A 94 9.60 -9.75 3.03
CA ASN A 94 8.78 -10.39 2.00
C ASN A 94 7.34 -9.84 1.93
N ASN A 95 7.19 -8.51 2.08
CA ASN A 95 5.91 -7.79 1.98
C ASN A 95 4.88 -8.17 3.04
N TRP A 96 5.29 -8.60 4.24
CA TRP A 96 4.31 -9.04 5.25
C TRP A 96 3.33 -7.91 5.63
N TRP A 97 3.85 -6.76 6.07
CA TRP A 97 3.00 -5.63 6.45
C TRP A 97 2.42 -4.87 5.25
N ALA A 98 3.10 -4.89 4.11
CA ALA A 98 2.56 -4.42 2.84
C ALA A 98 1.29 -5.21 2.43
N THR A 99 1.30 -6.54 2.59
CA THR A 99 0.13 -7.39 2.27
C THR A 99 -0.98 -7.20 3.30
N TYR A 100 -0.65 -6.94 4.57
CA TYR A 100 -1.63 -6.55 5.59
C TYR A 100 -2.31 -5.22 5.23
N ALA A 101 -1.53 -4.19 4.87
CA ALA A 101 -2.07 -2.91 4.45
C ALA A 101 -2.96 -3.04 3.20
N TYR A 102 -2.51 -3.79 2.19
CA TYR A 102 -3.33 -4.17 1.03
C TYR A 102 -4.67 -4.78 1.45
N TRP A 103 -4.66 -5.74 2.38
CA TRP A 103 -5.90 -6.37 2.86
C TRP A 103 -6.83 -5.38 3.58
N VAL A 104 -6.29 -4.46 4.39
CA VAL A 104 -7.10 -3.41 5.04
C VAL A 104 -7.70 -2.46 4.01
N PHE A 105 -6.97 -2.09 2.95
CA PHE A 105 -7.51 -1.25 1.89
C PHE A 105 -8.66 -1.94 1.14
N GLN A 106 -8.52 -3.24 0.87
CA GLN A 106 -9.56 -4.07 0.27
C GLN A 106 -10.81 -4.16 1.19
N LEU A 107 -10.63 -4.21 2.52
CA LEU A 107 -11.73 -4.17 3.50
C LEU A 107 -12.59 -2.90 3.36
N PHE A 108 -11.96 -1.77 3.02
CA PHE A 108 -12.66 -0.50 2.74
C PHE A 108 -13.08 -0.32 1.27
N GLY A 109 -12.87 -1.33 0.43
CA GLY A 109 -13.32 -1.35 -0.96
C GLY A 109 -12.38 -0.71 -1.97
N HIS A 110 -11.14 -0.36 -1.58
CA HIS A 110 -10.14 0.10 -2.53
C HIS A 110 -9.51 -1.11 -3.24
N THR A 111 -10.03 -1.42 -4.42
CA THR A 111 -9.73 -2.67 -5.15
C THR A 111 -8.72 -2.52 -6.28
N ASN A 112 -8.36 -1.28 -6.65
CA ASN A 112 -7.31 -1.00 -7.62
C ASN A 112 -5.93 -0.98 -6.94
N ALA A 113 -5.50 -2.16 -6.50
CA ALA A 113 -4.35 -2.35 -5.63
C ALA A 113 -3.68 -3.71 -5.86
#